data_AF-A0A343J127-F1
#
_entry.id   AF-A0A343J127-F1
#
_cell.length_a   1.000
_cell.length_b   1.000
_cell.length_c   1.000
_cell.angle_alpha   90.00
_cell.angle_beta   90.00
_cell.angle_gamma   90.00
#
_symmetry.space_group_name_H-M   'P 1'
#
loop_
_entity.id
_entity.type
_entity.pdbx_description
1 polymer ?
#
loop_
_entity_poly.entity_id
_entity_poly.type
_entity_poly.pdbx_seq_one_letter_code
_entity_poly.pdbx_strand_id
1 'polypeptide(L)'
;MSHIKHLLSKDWYLLETRPEHPFYVSDNPVVLENRNDFGVYGNIGLAVPGIQIYLPLSSTLMLAMYCPSIREQKVREKQHLLHLIARAPDLIPRHMRPFEMLEHVNRHTDYLLMPLSAENVMHYNALQVEYAEQYVFCGENDFSLAERMLAADDRYRTGPRFTF
;
A
#
# COMPACT_ATOMS: atom_id res chain seq x y z
N MET A 1 -24.76 10.42 -1.79
CA MET A 1 -23.49 10.94 -2.36
C MET A 1 -23.03 9.98 -3.44
N SER A 2 -22.50 10.45 -4.58
CA SER A 2 -22.01 9.54 -5.63
C SER A 2 -20.68 8.91 -5.22
N HIS A 3 -20.57 7.58 -5.32
CA HIS A 3 -19.35 6.83 -5.00
C HIS A 3 -18.12 7.32 -5.78
N ILE A 4 -18.32 7.86 -6.99
CA ILE A 4 -17.24 8.41 -7.82
C ILE A 4 -16.47 9.53 -7.13
N LYS A 5 -17.14 10.34 -6.29
CA LYS A 5 -16.49 11.45 -5.58
C LYS A 5 -15.40 10.94 -4.63
N HIS A 6 -15.62 9.78 -4.01
CA HIS A 6 -14.63 9.21 -3.10
C HIS A 6 -13.37 8.73 -3.83
N LEU A 7 -13.49 8.26 -5.07
CA LEU A 7 -12.34 7.87 -5.90
C LEU A 7 -11.60 9.09 -6.45
N LEU A 8 -12.32 10.08 -6.98
CA LEU A 8 -11.72 11.31 -7.52
C LEU A 8 -11.01 12.16 -6.46
N SER A 9 -11.43 12.04 -5.19
CA SER A 9 -10.78 12.73 -4.08
C SER A 9 -9.48 12.09 -3.60
N LYS A 10 -9.13 10.88 -4.05
CA LYS A 10 -7.91 10.20 -3.60
C LYS A 10 -6.66 10.89 -4.14
N ASP A 11 -5.53 10.69 -3.47
CA ASP A 11 -4.22 10.96 -4.04
C ASP A 11 -3.76 9.73 -4.83
N TRP A 12 -3.33 9.93 -6.07
CA TRP A 12 -3.00 8.84 -7.00
C TRP A 12 -1.49 8.75 -7.17
N TYR A 13 -0.96 7.54 -7.03
CA TYR A 13 0.47 7.27 -7.10
C TYR A 13 0.74 6.08 -8.01
N LEU A 14 1.91 6.09 -8.65
CA LEU A 14 2.49 4.91 -9.25
C LEU A 14 3.53 4.32 -8.30
N LEU A 15 3.40 3.03 -8.04
CA LEU A 15 4.39 2.25 -7.33
C LEU A 15 5.13 1.38 -8.34
N GLU A 16 6.46 1.31 -8.21
CA GLU A 16 7.31 0.48 -9.06
C GLU A 16 8.04 -0.58 -8.25
N THR A 17 8.18 -1.76 -8.86
CA THR A 17 9.08 -2.82 -8.41
C THR A 17 10.00 -3.22 -9.57
N ARG A 18 10.95 -4.10 -9.27
CA ARG A 18 11.88 -4.66 -10.26
C ARG A 18 11.39 -6.01 -10.76
N PRO A 19 11.80 -6.45 -11.97
CA PRO A 19 11.41 -7.74 -12.52
C PRO A 19 11.74 -8.95 -11.62
N GLU A 20 12.75 -8.85 -10.75
CA GLU A 20 13.12 -9.91 -9.81
C GLU A 20 12.08 -10.13 -8.69
N HIS A 21 11.20 -9.14 -8.48
CA HIS A 21 10.13 -9.17 -7.51
C HIS A 21 8.82 -8.68 -8.17
N PRO A 22 8.21 -9.49 -9.06
CA PRO A 22 7.05 -9.09 -9.80
C PRO A 22 5.80 -9.04 -8.91
N PHE A 23 4.87 -8.16 -9.25
CA PHE A 23 3.54 -8.18 -8.65
C PHE A 23 2.75 -9.39 -9.09
N TYR A 24 1.97 -9.92 -8.15
CA TYR A 24 0.86 -10.82 -8.45
C TYR A 24 -0.34 -10.02 -8.95
N VAL A 25 -1.23 -10.69 -9.68
CA VAL A 25 -2.58 -10.19 -9.97
C VAL A 25 -3.58 -11.32 -9.78
N SER A 26 -4.71 -11.04 -9.17
CA SER A 26 -5.79 -12.03 -8.97
C SER A 26 -7.01 -11.76 -9.83
N ASP A 27 -7.98 -12.66 -9.77
CA ASP A 27 -9.33 -12.49 -10.33
C ASP A 27 -10.16 -11.39 -9.62
N ASN A 28 -9.66 -10.85 -8.51
CA ASN A 28 -10.18 -9.68 -7.82
C ASN A 28 -9.06 -8.66 -7.56
N PRO A 29 -8.56 -7.99 -8.63
CA PRO A 29 -7.26 -7.31 -8.59
C PRO A 29 -7.28 -5.97 -7.85
N VAL A 30 -8.47 -5.41 -7.58
CA VAL A 30 -8.63 -4.16 -6.84
C VAL A 30 -8.73 -4.47 -5.35
N VAL A 31 -7.61 -4.31 -4.64
CA VAL A 31 -7.50 -4.65 -3.22
C VAL A 31 -7.49 -3.41 -2.36
N LEU A 32 -8.01 -3.53 -1.13
CA LEU A 32 -8.12 -2.44 -0.18
C LEU A 32 -7.36 -2.79 1.10
N GLU A 33 -6.64 -1.81 1.65
CA GLU A 33 -5.95 -1.95 2.93
C GLU A 33 -6.18 -0.69 3.75
N ASN A 34 -6.33 -0.85 5.06
CA ASN A 34 -6.25 0.27 6.00
C ASN A 34 -5.48 -0.17 7.24
N ARG A 35 -4.45 0.62 7.60
CA ARG A 35 -3.60 0.35 8.77
C ARG A 35 -4.10 1.03 10.04
N ASN A 36 -5.09 1.91 9.93
CA ASN A 36 -5.71 2.52 11.09
C ASN A 36 -6.52 1.47 11.86
N ASP A 37 -6.50 1.56 13.19
CA ASP A 37 -7.35 0.74 14.04
C ASP A 37 -8.61 1.53 14.44
N PHE A 38 -9.79 1.00 14.09
CA PHE A 38 -11.09 1.56 14.46
C PHE A 38 -11.84 0.65 15.46
N GLY A 39 -11.15 -0.30 16.08
CA GLY A 39 -11.71 -1.23 17.05
C GLY A 39 -12.77 -2.14 16.42
N VAL A 40 -13.99 -2.08 16.95
CA VAL A 40 -15.10 -2.95 16.51
C VAL A 40 -15.78 -2.48 15.22
N TYR A 41 -15.48 -1.27 14.75
CA TYR A 41 -16.08 -0.73 13.53
C TYR A 41 -15.33 -1.21 12.28
N GLY A 42 -16.04 -1.28 11.15
CA GLY A 42 -15.44 -1.65 9.87
C GLY A 42 -14.32 -0.70 9.45
N ASN A 43 -13.22 -1.26 8.94
CA ASN A 43 -12.00 -0.54 8.59
C ASN A 43 -11.79 -0.38 7.06
N ILE A 44 -12.61 -1.05 6.26
CA ILE A 44 -12.48 -1.10 4.79
C ILE A 44 -13.66 -0.38 4.14
N GLY A 45 -13.36 0.63 3.30
CA GLY A 45 -14.35 1.33 2.51
C GLY A 45 -13.79 2.59 1.85
N LEU A 46 -14.35 2.98 0.70
CA LEU A 46 -13.84 4.08 -0.13
C LEU A 46 -13.75 5.44 0.59
N ALA A 47 -14.57 5.64 1.62
CA ALA A 47 -14.63 6.86 2.41
C ALA A 47 -13.93 6.76 3.77
N VAL A 48 -13.39 5.59 4.14
CA VAL A 48 -12.78 5.37 5.45
C VAL A 48 -11.44 6.11 5.51
N PRO A 49 -11.17 6.92 6.56
CA PRO A 49 -9.90 7.60 6.72
C PRO A 49 -8.72 6.61 6.75
N GLY A 50 -7.68 6.90 5.97
CA GLY A 50 -6.49 6.05 5.83
C GLY A 50 -6.61 4.90 4.83
N ILE A 51 -7.76 4.73 4.16
CA ILE A 51 -7.90 3.68 3.15
C ILE A 51 -6.87 3.86 2.03
N GLN A 52 -6.27 2.74 1.63
CA GLN A 52 -5.38 2.62 0.48
C GLN A 52 -5.98 1.58 -0.45
N ILE A 53 -5.96 1.86 -1.75
CA ILE A 53 -6.53 0.99 -2.78
C ILE A 53 -5.43 0.72 -3.80
N TYR A 54 -5.25 -0.54 -4.17
CA TYR A 54 -4.18 -0.97 -5.07
C TYR A 54 -4.74 -1.73 -6.26
N LEU A 55 -4.15 -1.47 -7.43
CA LEU A 55 -4.45 -2.16 -8.68
C LEU A 55 -3.14 -2.39 -9.45
N PRO A 56 -2.65 -3.64 -9.55
CA PRO A 56 -1.54 -3.97 -10.44
C PRO A 56 -1.88 -3.59 -11.88
N LEU A 57 -0.98 -2.84 -12.54
CA LEU A 57 -1.11 -2.46 -13.96
C LEU A 57 -0.23 -3.35 -14.86
N SER A 58 0.89 -3.82 -14.31
CA SER A 58 1.81 -4.78 -14.93
C SER A 58 2.52 -5.59 -13.84
N SER A 59 3.44 -6.49 -14.22
CA SER A 59 4.30 -7.19 -13.26
C SER A 59 5.24 -6.26 -12.48
N THR A 60 5.43 -5.00 -12.92
CA THR A 60 6.37 -4.06 -12.28
C THR A 60 5.77 -2.71 -11.90
N LEU A 61 4.52 -2.43 -12.29
CA LEU A 61 3.84 -1.18 -11.98
C LEU A 61 2.47 -1.43 -11.34
N MET A 62 2.18 -0.64 -10.31
CA MET A 62 0.92 -0.69 -9.57
C MET A 62 0.37 0.73 -9.41
N LEU A 63 -0.93 0.88 -9.67
CA LEU A 63 -1.66 2.08 -9.31
C LEU A 63 -2.05 1.99 -7.83
N ALA A 64 -1.77 3.07 -7.10
CA ALA A 64 -2.23 3.23 -5.71
C ALA A 64 -3.10 4.47 -5.59
N MET A 65 -4.25 4.34 -4.93
CA MET A 65 -5.14 5.46 -4.60
C MET A 65 -5.23 5.56 -3.08
N TYR A 66 -4.67 6.62 -2.52
CA TYR A 66 -4.59 6.82 -1.08
C TYR A 66 -5.61 7.84 -0.59
N CYS A 67 -6.12 7.62 0.61
CA CYS A 67 -6.91 8.62 1.32
C CYS A 67 -6.10 9.91 1.52
N PRO A 68 -6.67 11.11 1.27
CA PRO A 68 -5.99 12.39 1.46
C PRO A 68 -5.35 12.57 2.85
N SER A 69 -5.95 11.96 3.87
CA SER A 69 -5.42 11.97 5.24
C SER A 69 -3.98 11.47 5.33
N ILE A 70 -3.56 10.55 4.43
CA ILE A 70 -2.19 10.02 4.39
C ILE A 70 -1.24 11.10 3.89
N ARG A 71 -1.58 11.77 2.77
CA ARG A 71 -0.74 12.86 2.25
C ARG A 71 -0.69 14.04 3.21
N GLU A 72 -1.80 14.39 3.86
CA GLU A 72 -1.84 15.41 4.90
C GLU A 72 -0.90 15.09 6.07
N GLN A 73 -0.84 13.83 6.50
CA GLN A 73 0.12 13.37 7.50
C GLN A 73 1.56 13.53 7.00
N LYS A 74 1.83 13.18 5.75
CA LYS A 74 3.16 13.35 5.13
C LYS A 74 3.57 14.81 5.00
N VAL A 75 2.64 15.72 4.72
CA VAL A 75 2.92 17.17 4.73
C VAL A 75 3.33 17.66 6.13
N ARG A 76 2.62 17.21 7.18
CA ARG A 76 3.00 17.54 8.57
C ARG A 76 4.37 16.97 8.93
N GLU A 77 4.65 15.73 8.53
CA GLU A 77 5.95 15.08 8.71
C GLU A 77 7.07 15.86 8.01
N LYS A 78 6.86 16.30 6.76
CA LYS A 78 7.79 17.15 6.00
C LYS A 78 8.16 18.42 6.76
N GLN A 79 7.14 19.14 7.24
CA GLN A 79 7.33 20.39 7.99
C GLN A 79 8.11 20.17 9.28
N HIS A 80 7.79 19.09 10.01
CA HIS A 80 8.51 18.74 11.24
C HIS A 80 9.98 18.40 10.97
N LEU A 81 10.26 17.57 9.96
CA LEU A 81 11.63 17.21 9.58
C LEU A 81 12.45 18.44 9.16
N LEU A 82 11.89 19.30 8.32
CA LEU A 82 12.56 20.54 7.89
C LEU A 82 12.84 21.47 9.08
N HIS A 83 11.91 21.57 10.02
CA HIS A 83 12.11 22.35 11.24
C HIS A 83 13.25 21.80 12.09
N LEU A 84 13.29 20.48 12.32
CA LEU A 84 14.37 19.84 13.08
C LEU A 84 15.74 20.06 12.43
N ILE A 85 15.84 19.85 11.12
CA ILE A 85 17.09 20.06 10.37
C ILE A 85 17.58 21.51 10.48
N ALA A 86 16.68 22.48 10.35
CA ALA A 86 17.04 23.89 10.32
C ALA A 86 17.25 24.54 11.69
N ARG A 87 16.56 24.04 12.74
CA ARG A 87 16.47 24.73 14.04
C ARG A 87 17.04 23.94 15.22
N ALA A 88 17.08 22.61 15.14
CA ALA A 88 17.51 21.77 16.25
C ALA A 88 18.22 20.48 15.76
N PRO A 89 19.31 20.58 14.97
CA PRO A 89 19.99 19.42 14.41
C PRO A 89 20.54 18.48 15.48
N ASP A 90 20.91 19.01 16.66
CA ASP A 90 21.44 18.22 17.78
C ASP A 90 20.41 17.25 18.40
N LEU A 91 19.11 17.49 18.18
CA LEU A 91 18.04 16.60 18.66
C LEU A 91 17.76 15.44 17.70
N ILE A 92 18.38 15.41 16.52
CA ILE A 92 18.17 14.36 15.53
C ILE A 92 18.85 13.07 16.03
N PRO A 93 18.11 11.97 16.25
CA PRO A 93 18.69 10.71 16.69
C PRO A 93 19.72 10.19 15.68
N ARG A 94 20.83 9.59 16.15
CA ARG A 94 21.91 9.12 15.26
C ARG A 94 21.50 8.06 14.22
N HIS A 95 20.46 7.29 14.52
CA HIS A 95 19.92 6.28 13.61
C HIS A 95 18.94 6.88 12.59
N MET A 96 18.52 8.14 12.78
CA MET A 96 17.65 8.85 11.87
C MET A 96 18.45 9.37 10.68
N ARG A 97 18.00 9.07 9.46
CA ARG A 97 18.57 9.60 8.22
C ARG A 97 17.61 10.65 7.64
N PRO A 98 17.67 11.91 8.11
CA PRO A 98 16.62 12.90 7.85
C PRO A 98 16.44 13.23 6.37
N PHE A 99 17.52 13.23 5.57
CA PHE A 99 17.45 13.50 4.14
C PHE A 99 16.77 12.37 3.36
N GLU A 100 17.04 11.11 3.72
CA GLU A 100 16.34 9.97 3.12
C GLU A 100 14.87 9.97 3.51
N MET A 101 14.55 10.24 4.79
CA MET A 101 13.16 10.40 5.22
C MET A 101 12.46 11.53 4.46
N LEU A 102 13.13 12.65 4.26
CA LEU A 102 12.61 13.77 3.48
C LEU A 102 12.36 13.36 2.02
N GLU A 103 13.25 12.59 1.40
CA GLU A 103 13.04 12.04 0.06
C GLU A 103 11.79 11.15 0.01
N HIS A 104 11.64 10.22 0.95
CA HIS A 104 10.44 9.37 1.06
C HIS A 104 9.15 10.19 1.24
N VAL A 105 9.19 11.23 2.06
CA VAL A 105 8.06 12.13 2.28
C VAL A 105 7.75 12.94 1.02
N ASN A 106 8.77 13.44 0.32
CA ASN A 106 8.61 14.20 -0.92
C ASN A 106 7.93 13.38 -2.01
N ARG A 107 8.19 12.07 -2.10
CA ARG A 107 7.48 11.20 -3.06
C ARG A 107 5.96 11.26 -2.90
N HIS A 108 5.48 11.36 -1.66
CA HIS A 108 4.06 11.50 -1.37
C HIS A 108 3.55 12.92 -1.64
N THR A 109 4.28 13.95 -1.19
CA THR A 109 3.79 15.33 -1.29
C THR A 109 3.83 15.87 -2.71
N ASP A 110 4.77 15.40 -3.51
CA ASP A 110 5.11 15.92 -4.84
C ASP A 110 4.68 14.96 -5.97
N TYR A 111 3.95 13.89 -5.64
CA TYR A 111 3.42 12.87 -6.57
C TYR A 111 4.48 12.22 -7.45
N LEU A 112 5.61 11.85 -6.83
CA LEU A 112 6.69 11.16 -7.52
C LEU A 112 6.46 9.66 -7.52
N LEU A 113 7.08 8.98 -8.47
CA LEU A 113 7.14 7.52 -8.54
C LEU A 113 7.68 6.92 -7.23
N MET A 114 7.03 5.86 -6.74
CA MET A 114 7.37 5.23 -5.46
C MET A 114 8.04 3.87 -5.68
N PRO A 115 9.38 3.77 -5.57
CA PRO A 115 10.05 2.49 -5.61
C PRO A 115 9.73 1.69 -4.35
N LEU A 116 9.39 0.43 -4.54
CA LEU A 116 9.07 -0.50 -3.46
C LEU A 116 10.28 -1.33 -3.06
N SER A 117 10.36 -1.61 -1.76
CA SER A 117 11.22 -2.68 -1.25
C SER A 117 10.60 -4.06 -1.56
N ALA A 118 11.42 -5.11 -1.55
CA ALA A 118 10.94 -6.48 -1.69
C ALA A 118 9.89 -6.85 -0.63
N GLU A 119 10.00 -6.31 0.58
CA GLU A 119 9.01 -6.50 1.65
C GLU A 119 7.66 -5.86 1.30
N ASN A 120 7.66 -4.65 0.74
CA ASN A 120 6.41 -4.01 0.29
C ASN A 120 5.76 -4.79 -0.86
N VAL A 121 6.56 -5.32 -1.79
CA VAL A 121 6.05 -6.17 -2.88
C VAL A 121 5.42 -7.44 -2.32
N MET A 122 6.10 -8.12 -1.39
CA MET A 122 5.57 -9.31 -0.73
C MET A 122 4.24 -9.02 -0.02
N HIS A 123 4.15 -7.88 0.68
CA HIS A 123 2.92 -7.42 1.32
C HIS A 123 1.78 -7.21 0.31
N TYR A 124 2.03 -6.52 -0.81
CA TYR A 124 1.00 -6.30 -1.82
C TYR A 124 0.60 -7.59 -2.56
N ASN A 125 1.55 -8.50 -2.79
CA ASN A 125 1.25 -9.81 -3.34
C ASN A 125 0.40 -10.65 -2.37
N ALA A 126 0.62 -10.53 -1.06
CA ALA A 126 -0.23 -11.17 -0.06
C ALA A 126 -1.66 -10.64 -0.11
N LEU A 127 -1.87 -9.33 -0.28
CA LEU A 127 -3.21 -8.77 -0.47
C LEU A 127 -3.91 -9.34 -1.72
N GLN A 128 -3.17 -9.55 -2.82
CA GLN A 128 -3.73 -10.17 -4.03
C GLN A 128 -4.18 -11.61 -3.79
N VAL A 129 -3.44 -12.38 -2.98
CA VAL A 129 -3.84 -13.74 -2.56
C VAL A 129 -5.05 -13.69 -1.64
N GLU A 130 -5.06 -12.79 -0.65
CA GLU A 130 -6.16 -12.65 0.31
C GLU A 130 -7.50 -12.28 -0.36
N TYR A 131 -7.45 -11.41 -1.36
CA TYR A 131 -8.65 -10.96 -2.07
C TYR A 131 -9.08 -11.89 -3.21
N ALA A 132 -8.25 -12.86 -3.60
CA ALA A 132 -8.53 -13.77 -4.70
C ALA A 132 -9.75 -14.64 -4.38
N GLU A 133 -10.58 -14.89 -5.39
CA GLU A 133 -11.68 -15.83 -5.27
C GLU A 133 -11.23 -17.25 -5.62
N GLN A 134 -10.51 -17.40 -6.73
CA GLN A 134 -10.09 -18.69 -7.26
C GLN A 134 -8.69 -18.65 -7.89
N TYR A 135 -8.31 -17.53 -8.52
CA TYR A 135 -7.11 -17.45 -9.34
C TYR A 135 -6.16 -16.35 -8.91
N VAL A 136 -4.87 -16.68 -8.86
CA VAL A 136 -3.74 -15.76 -8.75
C VAL A 136 -2.78 -16.05 -9.90
N PHE A 137 -2.23 -15.00 -10.48
CA PHE A 137 -1.25 -15.06 -11.56
C PHE A 137 0.06 -14.36 -11.15
N CYS A 138 1.19 -14.97 -11.53
CA CYS A 138 2.52 -14.39 -11.44
C CYS A 138 3.29 -14.71 -12.73
N GLY A 139 3.95 -13.71 -13.32
CA GLY A 139 4.70 -13.88 -14.57
C GLY A 139 5.91 -14.84 -14.47
N GLU A 140 6.53 -14.94 -13.29
CA GLU A 140 7.72 -15.75 -13.05
C GLU A 140 7.40 -17.18 -12.58
N ASN A 141 6.12 -17.58 -12.57
CA ASN A 141 5.65 -18.88 -12.09
C ASN A 141 6.09 -19.21 -10.63
N ASP A 142 6.34 -18.18 -9.81
CA ASP A 142 6.60 -18.32 -8.37
C ASP A 142 5.29 -18.07 -7.60
N PHE A 143 4.74 -19.14 -7.02
CA PHE A 143 3.56 -19.12 -6.18
C PHE A 143 3.85 -19.50 -4.72
N SER A 144 5.13 -19.49 -4.33
CA SER A 144 5.56 -19.91 -2.98
C SER A 144 4.91 -19.09 -1.86
N LEU A 145 4.62 -17.81 -2.10
CA LEU A 145 3.89 -16.97 -1.15
C LEU A 145 2.46 -17.46 -0.94
N ALA A 146 1.73 -17.74 -2.02
CA ALA A 146 0.35 -18.22 -1.94
C ALA A 146 0.28 -19.58 -1.23
N GLU A 147 1.19 -20.49 -1.54
CA GLU A 147 1.31 -21.80 -0.86
C GLU A 147 1.55 -21.64 0.64
N ARG A 148 2.47 -20.75 1.04
CA ARG A 148 2.73 -20.45 2.46
C ARG A 148 1.48 -19.90 3.16
N MET A 149 0.73 -19.01 2.52
CA MET A 149 -0.50 -18.45 3.08
C MET A 149 -1.57 -19.54 3.28
N LEU A 150 -1.83 -20.36 2.25
CA LEU A 150 -2.79 -21.47 2.30
C LEU A 150 -2.44 -22.56 3.33
N ALA A 151 -1.15 -22.73 3.63
CA ALA A 151 -0.68 -23.63 4.67
C ALA A 151 -0.78 -23.03 6.08
N ALA A 152 -0.71 -21.70 6.20
CA ALA A 152 -0.70 -21.00 7.48
C ALA A 152 -2.11 -20.76 8.06
N ASP A 153 -3.12 -20.52 7.21
CA ASP A 153 -4.47 -20.18 7.65
C ASP A 153 -5.54 -20.65 6.64
N ASP A 154 -6.56 -21.36 7.14
CA ASP A 154 -7.65 -21.89 6.33
C ASP A 154 -8.51 -20.78 5.67
N ARG A 155 -8.49 -19.56 6.21
CA ARG A 155 -9.25 -18.43 5.65
C ARG A 155 -8.85 -18.11 4.21
N TYR A 156 -7.60 -18.39 3.81
CA TYR A 156 -7.14 -18.15 2.45
C TYR A 156 -7.60 -19.23 1.45
N ARG A 157 -8.25 -20.31 1.91
CA ARG A 157 -8.77 -21.38 1.04
C ARG A 157 -10.12 -21.05 0.42
N THR A 158 -10.75 -19.96 0.85
CA THR A 158 -12.06 -19.51 0.37
C THR A 158 -11.98 -18.04 0.00
N GLY A 159 -12.60 -17.66 -1.12
CA GLY A 159 -12.66 -16.28 -1.55
C GLY A 159 -13.53 -15.39 -0.64
N PRO A 160 -13.33 -14.05 -0.66
CA PRO A 160 -14.08 -13.12 0.16
C PRO A 160 -15.61 -13.18 0.00
N ARG A 161 -16.11 -13.62 -1.17
CA ARG A 161 -17.55 -13.77 -1.40
C ARG A 161 -18.15 -15.06 -0.83
N PHE A 162 -17.34 -16.08 -0.56
CA PHE A 162 -17.79 -17.29 0.12
C PHE A 162 -17.95 -17.01 1.61
N THR A 163 -19.13 -16.50 1.97
CA THR A 163 -19.57 -16.35 3.36
C THR A 163 -20.63 -17.41 3.65
N PHE A 164 -20.37 -18.25 4.66
CA PHE A 164 -21.35 -19.20 5.22
C PHE A 164 -22.23 -18.50 6.27
#